data_AF-A0A3D5GG62-F1
#
_entry.id   AF-A0A3D5GG62-F1
#
_cell.length_a   1.000
_cell.length_b   1.000
_cell.length_c   1.000
_cell.angle_alpha   90.00
_cell.angle_beta   90.00
_cell.angle_gamma   90.00
#
_symmetry.space_group_name_H-M   'P 1'
#
loop_
_entity.id
_entity.type
_entity.pdbx_description
1 polymer ?
#
loop_
_entity_poly.entity_id
_entity_poly.type
_entity_poly.pdbx_seq_one_letter_code
_entity_poly.pdbx_strand_id
1 'polypeptide(L)'
;MYALSPIVGRLADRIGAHRLIAVGGLLLAFGAEVAAHNEAHESLEAFIGMFVIGVGWNCGLVASSTLLVRTFTGDDRVGIQGLADLCMTAAGASAGMIAGFFMAATTFHHLSHTAVVFGLIPTLIVLARWVGKRRGQGR
;
A
#
# COMPACT_ATOMS: atom_id res chain seq x y z
N MET A 1 0.90 6.75 14.60
CA MET A 1 -0.46 6.24 14.42
C MET A 1 -0.40 4.73 14.18
N TYR A 2 -0.76 3.92 15.19
CA TYR A 2 -0.86 2.46 15.11
C TYR A 2 -2.21 1.95 15.65
N ALA A 3 -3.20 2.84 15.80
CA ALA A 3 -4.49 2.51 16.42
C ALA A 3 -5.23 1.37 15.69
N LEU A 4 -5.05 1.27 14.37
CA LEU A 4 -5.61 0.19 13.55
C LEU A 4 -4.70 -1.04 13.46
N SER A 5 -3.45 -0.96 13.92
CA SER A 5 -2.48 -2.05 13.87
C SER A 5 -2.97 -3.36 14.53
N PRO A 6 -3.61 -3.38 15.72
CA PRO A 6 -4.11 -4.64 16.29
C PRO A 6 -5.26 -5.27 15.49
N ILE A 7 -6.07 -4.45 14.80
CA ILE A 7 -7.17 -4.94 13.94
C ILE A 7 -6.59 -5.51 12.65
N VAL A 8 -5.69 -4.77 12.02
CA VAL A 8 -5.00 -5.17 10.80
C VAL A 8 -4.11 -6.39 11.04
N GLY A 9 -3.46 -6.50 12.20
CA GLY A 9 -2.69 -7.67 12.62
C GLY A 9 -3.54 -8.92 12.75
N ARG A 10 -4.69 -8.83 13.46
CA ARG A 10 -5.66 -9.94 13.52
C ARG A 10 -6.18 -10.33 12.13
N LEU A 11 -6.38 -9.36 11.25
CA LEU A 11 -6.79 -9.61 9.88
C LEU A 11 -5.67 -10.33 9.11
N ALA A 12 -4.42 -9.88 9.24
CA ALA A 12 -3.24 -10.49 8.62
C ALA A 12 -3.09 -11.97 9.01
N ASP A 13 -3.33 -12.28 10.28
CA ASP A 13 -3.28 -13.66 10.79
C ASP A 13 -4.41 -14.52 10.22
N ARG A 14 -5.59 -13.95 9.98
CA ARG A 14 -6.77 -14.68 9.50
C ARG A 14 -6.79 -14.89 7.98
N ILE A 15 -6.44 -13.87 7.19
CA ILE A 15 -6.49 -13.95 5.71
C ILE A 15 -5.13 -14.23 5.07
N GLY A 16 -4.04 -14.07 5.83
CA GLY A 16 -2.66 -14.24 5.37
C GLY A 16 -2.06 -12.98 4.76
N ALA A 17 -0.76 -12.78 5.00
CA ALA A 17 -0.02 -11.57 4.60
C ALA A 17 -0.13 -11.24 3.09
N HIS A 18 -0.05 -12.25 2.21
CA HIS A 18 -0.17 -12.02 0.76
C HIS A 18 -1.53 -11.46 0.36
N ARG A 19 -2.63 -11.96 0.95
CA ARG A 19 -3.97 -11.45 0.64
C ARG A 19 -4.17 -10.06 1.22
N LEU A 20 -3.61 -9.79 2.40
CA LEU A 20 -3.67 -8.48 3.02
C LEU A 20 -2.93 -7.41 2.20
N ILE A 21 -1.81 -7.77 1.54
CA ILE A 21 -1.11 -6.87 0.59
C ILE A 21 -2.03 -6.51 -0.58
N ALA A 22 -2.74 -7.48 -1.16
CA ALA A 22 -3.66 -7.22 -2.27
C ALA A 22 -4.84 -6.33 -1.83
N VAL A 23 -5.40 -6.56 -0.64
CA VAL A 23 -6.43 -5.69 -0.07
C VAL A 23 -5.89 -4.27 0.16
N GLY A 24 -4.68 -4.15 0.71
CA GLY A 24 -4.01 -2.86 0.90
C GLY A 24 -3.85 -2.09 -0.41
N GLY A 25 -3.37 -2.74 -1.46
CA GLY A 25 -3.24 -2.14 -2.79
C GLY A 25 -4.58 -1.68 -3.38
N LEU A 26 -5.64 -2.50 -3.24
CA LEU A 26 -6.99 -2.11 -3.66
C LEU A 26 -7.52 -0.89 -2.89
N LEU A 27 -7.29 -0.82 -1.58
CA LEU A 27 -7.68 0.32 -0.76
C LEU A 27 -6.91 1.59 -1.16
N LEU A 28 -5.60 1.47 -1.44
CA LEU A 28 -4.81 2.59 -1.94
C LEU A 28 -5.34 3.12 -3.27
N ALA A 29 -5.65 2.22 -4.21
CA ALA A 29 -6.23 2.57 -5.50
C ALA A 29 -7.61 3.23 -5.35
N PHE A 30 -8.50 2.64 -4.54
CA PHE A 30 -9.84 3.18 -4.31
C PHE A 30 -9.79 4.54 -3.60
N GLY A 31 -8.96 4.69 -2.57
CA GLY A 31 -8.82 5.96 -1.86
C GLY A 31 -8.21 7.06 -2.73
N ALA A 32 -7.29 6.72 -3.64
CA ALA A 32 -6.76 7.66 -4.63
C ALA A 32 -7.82 8.11 -5.63
N GLU A 33 -8.67 7.19 -6.11
CA GLU A 33 -9.79 7.51 -7.01
C GLU A 33 -10.82 8.42 -6.32
N VAL A 34 -11.20 8.10 -5.08
CA VAL A 34 -12.12 8.93 -4.28
C VAL A 34 -11.51 10.32 -4.02
N ALA A 35 -10.21 10.41 -3.78
CA ALA A 35 -9.53 11.69 -3.65
C ALA A 35 -9.49 12.47 -4.99
N ALA A 36 -9.49 11.80 -6.14
CA ALA A 36 -9.47 12.46 -7.45
C ALA A 36 -10.79 13.21 -7.76
N HIS A 37 -11.91 12.78 -7.19
CA HIS A 37 -13.25 13.28 -7.52
C HIS A 37 -13.64 14.60 -6.84
N ASN A 38 -12.75 15.18 -6.02
CA ASN A 38 -13.06 16.44 -5.33
C ASN A 38 -13.39 17.58 -6.29
N GLU A 39 -14.66 17.99 -6.30
CA GLU A 39 -15.07 19.29 -6.80
C GLU A 39 -14.64 20.38 -5.81
N ALA A 40 -14.36 21.58 -6.32
CA ALA A 40 -13.69 22.69 -5.63
C ALA A 40 -14.37 23.21 -4.33
N HIS A 41 -15.52 22.66 -3.94
CA HIS A 41 -16.34 23.13 -2.82
C HIS A 41 -16.63 22.09 -1.73
N GLU A 42 -16.30 20.81 -1.92
CA GLU A 42 -16.62 19.73 -0.95
C GLU A 42 -15.33 18.99 -0.55
N SER A 43 -14.73 19.33 0.60
CA SER A 43 -13.49 18.69 1.10
C SER A 43 -13.71 17.29 1.72
N LEU A 44 -14.93 16.77 1.69
CA LEU A 44 -15.29 15.51 2.35
C LEU A 44 -14.71 14.31 1.61
N GLU A 45 -14.71 14.32 0.28
CA GLU A 45 -14.20 13.21 -0.53
C GLU A 45 -12.67 13.09 -0.41
N ALA A 46 -11.95 14.22 -0.37
CA ALA A 46 -10.51 14.26 -0.06
C ALA A 46 -10.21 13.61 1.29
N PHE A 47 -11.01 13.94 2.31
CA PHE A 47 -10.85 13.41 3.65
C PHE A 47 -11.11 11.90 3.69
N ILE A 48 -12.21 11.43 3.07
CA ILE A 48 -12.54 10.01 2.98
C ILE A 48 -11.45 9.27 2.20
N GLY A 49 -11.01 9.80 1.05
CA GLY A 49 -9.94 9.23 0.23
C GLY A 49 -8.64 9.08 1.01
N MET A 50 -8.18 10.13 1.70
CA MET A 50 -6.99 10.09 2.54
C MET A 50 -7.12 9.12 3.71
N PHE A 51 -8.30 9.03 4.32
CA PHE A 51 -8.56 8.07 5.38
C PHE A 51 -8.42 6.64 4.86
N VAL A 52 -9.03 6.33 3.72
CA VAL A 52 -8.95 5.00 3.09
C VAL A 52 -7.51 4.66 2.66
N ILE A 53 -6.79 5.63 2.09
CA ILE A 53 -5.36 5.48 1.76
C ILE A 53 -4.57 5.12 3.03
N GLY A 54 -4.84 5.80 4.14
CA GLY A 54 -4.24 5.50 5.44
C GLY A 54 -4.51 4.07 5.91
N VAL A 55 -5.74 3.56 5.73
CA VAL A 55 -6.07 2.16 6.04
C VAL A 55 -5.29 1.19 5.14
N GLY A 56 -5.27 1.44 3.82
CA GLY A 56 -4.54 0.62 2.86
C GLY A 56 -3.03 0.56 3.13
N TRP A 57 -2.44 1.70 3.51
CA TRP A 57 -1.05 1.80 3.94
C TRP A 57 -0.76 0.91 5.15
N ASN A 58 -1.61 0.95 6.18
CA ASN A 58 -1.46 0.11 7.37
C ASN A 58 -1.52 -1.39 7.01
N CYS A 59 -2.44 -1.79 6.12
CA CYS A 59 -2.51 -3.17 5.62
C CYS A 59 -1.20 -3.61 4.95
N GLY A 60 -0.65 -2.78 4.07
CA GLY A 60 0.61 -3.06 3.39
C GLY A 60 1.80 -3.16 4.34
N LEU A 61 1.92 -2.23 5.28
CA LEU A 61 3.03 -2.16 6.24
C LEU A 61 3.01 -3.38 7.18
N VAL A 62 1.86 -3.68 7.81
CA VAL A 62 1.72 -4.83 8.71
C VAL A 62 1.98 -6.16 7.99
N ALA A 63 1.44 -6.32 6.78
CA ALA A 63 1.63 -7.54 6.00
C ALA A 63 3.09 -7.75 5.58
N SER A 64 3.76 -6.67 5.17
CA SER A 64 5.16 -6.70 4.73
C SER A 64 6.10 -7.02 5.90
N SER A 65 5.92 -6.35 7.05
CA SER A 65 6.67 -6.68 8.28
C SER A 65 6.46 -8.13 8.70
N THR A 66 5.24 -8.64 8.60
CA THR A 66 4.96 -10.06 8.90
C THR A 66 5.73 -11.00 7.98
N LEU A 67 5.84 -10.70 6.68
CA LEU A 67 6.62 -11.49 5.73
C LEU A 67 8.12 -11.43 6.02
N LEU A 68 8.64 -10.24 6.34
CA LEU A 68 10.05 -10.03 6.69
C LEU A 68 10.43 -10.86 7.92
N VAL A 69 9.64 -10.74 8.99
CA VAL A 69 9.84 -11.47 10.25
C VAL A 69 9.69 -12.98 10.06
N ARG A 70 8.84 -13.46 9.16
CA ARG A 70 8.73 -14.90 8.87
C ARG A 70 9.89 -15.44 8.03
N THR A 71 10.50 -14.61 7.19
CA THR A 71 11.54 -15.03 6.24
C THR A 71 12.92 -15.07 6.87
N PHE A 72 13.23 -14.09 7.73
CA PHE A 72 14.54 -13.97 8.39
C PHE A 72 14.44 -14.40 9.85
N THR A 73 15.43 -15.13 10.38
CA THR A 73 15.50 -15.60 11.78
C THR A 73 16.85 -15.24 12.40
N GLY A 74 16.89 -14.93 13.70
CA GLY A 74 18.14 -14.59 14.42
C GLY A 74 18.42 -13.09 14.50
N ASP A 75 19.67 -12.73 14.77
CA ASP A 75 20.13 -11.36 15.04
C ASP A 75 19.96 -10.40 13.85
N ASP A 76 19.93 -10.91 12.61
CA ASP A 76 19.78 -10.11 11.40
C ASP A 76 18.41 -9.42 11.27
N ARG A 77 17.41 -9.83 12.05
CA ARG A 77 16.04 -9.26 11.98
C ARG A 77 16.01 -7.76 12.20
N VAL A 78 16.79 -7.27 13.16
CA VAL A 78 16.83 -5.83 13.49
C VAL A 78 17.44 -5.05 12.33
N GLY A 79 18.53 -5.55 11.75
CA GLY A 79 19.18 -4.93 10.59
C GLY A 79 18.28 -4.90 9.35
N ILE A 80 17.61 -6.01 9.05
CA ILE A 80 16.69 -6.10 7.91
C ILE A 80 15.46 -5.20 8.09
N GLN A 81 14.92 -5.10 9.31
CA GLN A 81 13.82 -4.19 9.61
C GLN A 81 14.28 -2.73 9.47
N GLY A 82 15.47 -2.38 9.95
CA GLY A 82 16.05 -1.05 9.77
C GLY A 82 16.27 -0.70 8.30
N LEU A 83 16.74 -1.65 7.48
CA LEU A 83 16.86 -1.47 6.03
C LEU A 83 15.49 -1.26 5.38
N ALA A 84 14.48 -2.04 5.78
CA ALA A 84 13.12 -1.88 5.26
C ALA A 84 12.54 -0.50 5.61
N ASP A 85 12.74 -0.03 6.84
CA ASP A 85 12.30 1.31 7.26
C ASP A 85 13.06 2.42 6.51
N LEU A 86 14.37 2.25 6.29
CA LEU A 86 15.16 3.16 5.46
C LEU A 86 14.65 3.20 4.02
N CYS A 87 14.42 2.04 3.39
CA CYS A 87 13.85 1.97 2.05
C CYS A 87 12.46 2.61 1.97
N MET A 88 11.62 2.41 2.98
CA MET A 88 10.28 3.00 3.06
C MET A 88 10.35 4.53 3.15
N THR A 89 11.18 5.07 4.03
CA THR A 89 11.35 6.52 4.19
C THR A 89 12.00 7.16 2.96
N ALA A 90 13.01 6.52 2.36
CA ALA A 90 13.63 6.97 1.12
C ALA A 90 12.61 7.00 -0.03
N ALA A 91 11.83 5.93 -0.21
CA ALA A 91 10.76 5.88 -1.21
C ALA A 91 9.70 6.95 -0.98
N GLY A 92 9.31 7.20 0.28
CA GLY A 92 8.39 8.27 0.64
C GLY A 92 8.94 9.66 0.28
N ALA A 93 10.22 9.93 0.57
CA ALA A 93 10.87 11.18 0.21
C ALA A 93 10.95 11.37 -1.33
N SER A 94 11.34 10.33 -2.07
CA SER A 94 11.36 10.35 -3.53
C SER A 94 9.98 10.57 -4.13
N ALA A 95 8.96 9.87 -3.63
CA ALA A 95 7.57 10.03 -4.05
C ALA A 95 7.05 11.44 -3.78
N GLY A 96 7.38 12.02 -2.61
CA GLY A 96 7.04 13.40 -2.27
C GLY A 96 7.66 14.42 -3.22
N MET A 97 8.94 14.26 -3.57
CA MET A 97 9.59 15.11 -4.59
C MET A 97 8.91 14.99 -5.95
N ILE A 98 8.67 13.77 -6.43
CA ILE A 98 8.00 13.53 -7.71
C ILE A 98 6.60 14.14 -7.71
N ALA A 99 5.82 13.94 -6.64
CA ALA A 99 4.48 14.52 -6.50
C ALA A 99 4.50 16.05 -6.52
N GLY A 100 5.50 16.69 -5.90
CA GLY A 100 5.68 18.15 -5.94
C GLY A 100 5.93 18.67 -7.36
N PHE A 101 6.84 18.04 -8.12
CA PHE A 101 7.06 18.39 -9.53
C PHE A 101 5.81 18.14 -10.38
N PHE A 102 5.10 17.05 -10.12
CA PHE A 102 3.88 16.71 -10.86
C PHE A 102 2.77 17.74 -10.62
N MET A 103 2.58 18.18 -9.37
CA MET A 103 1.63 19.23 -9.00
C MET A 103 2.00 20.59 -9.58
N ALA A 104 3.30 20.87 -9.80
CA ALA A 104 3.73 22.11 -10.45
C ALA A 104 3.42 22.11 -11.96
N ALA A 105 3.39 20.94 -12.60
CA ALA A 105 3.18 20.79 -14.05
C ALA A 105 1.73 20.44 -14.44
N THR A 106 0.95 19.86 -13.52
CA THR A 106 -0.37 19.30 -13.79
C THR A 106 -1.38 19.67 -12.68
N THR A 107 -2.48 18.92 -12.57
CA THR A 107 -3.51 19.10 -11.54
C THR A 107 -3.53 17.92 -10.58
N PHE A 108 -4.10 18.13 -9.39
CA PHE A 108 -4.30 17.08 -8.39
C PHE A 108 -5.04 15.86 -8.96
N HIS A 109 -6.01 16.10 -9.86
CA HIS A 109 -6.76 15.04 -10.52
C HIS A 109 -5.85 14.09 -11.32
N HIS A 110 -4.91 14.63 -12.11
CA HIS A 110 -3.95 13.80 -12.86
C HIS A 110 -3.00 13.04 -11.94
N LEU A 111 -2.53 13.69 -10.86
CA LEU A 111 -1.69 13.03 -9.87
C LEU A 111 -2.43 11.85 -9.21
N SER A 112 -3.67 12.04 -8.79
CA SER A 112 -4.48 11.00 -8.15
C SER A 112 -4.71 9.80 -9.09
N HIS A 113 -5.06 10.03 -10.36
CA HIS A 113 -5.19 8.95 -11.35
C HIS A 113 -3.91 8.15 -11.54
N THR A 114 -2.75 8.81 -11.60
CA THR A 114 -1.49 8.08 -11.70
C THR A 114 -1.22 7.25 -10.44
N ALA A 115 -1.57 7.75 -9.25
CA ALA A 115 -1.43 7.03 -7.99
C ALA A 115 -2.29 5.76 -7.91
N VAL A 116 -3.46 5.74 -8.56
CA VAL A 116 -4.31 4.54 -8.69
C VAL A 116 -3.54 3.40 -9.36
N VAL A 117 -2.85 3.70 -10.47
CA VAL A 117 -2.04 2.70 -11.19
C VAL A 117 -0.96 2.12 -10.28
N PHE A 118 -0.24 2.95 -9.54
CA PHE A 118 0.78 2.50 -8.59
C PHE A 118 0.19 1.68 -7.44
N GLY A 119 -0.97 2.07 -6.90
CA GLY A 119 -1.68 1.33 -5.86
C GLY A 119 -2.10 -0.08 -6.28
N LEU A 120 -2.42 -0.28 -7.56
CA LEU A 120 -2.82 -1.58 -8.11
C LEU A 120 -1.64 -2.54 -8.35
N ILE A 121 -0.41 -2.05 -8.49
CA ILE A 121 0.79 -2.89 -8.73
C ILE A 121 0.90 -4.05 -7.72
N PRO A 122 0.91 -3.82 -6.39
CA PRO A 122 1.02 -4.92 -5.42
C PRO A 122 -0.13 -5.93 -5.54
N THR A 123 -1.35 -5.46 -5.81
CA THR A 123 -2.53 -6.31 -6.03
C THR A 123 -2.34 -7.21 -7.25
N LEU A 124 -1.90 -6.64 -8.37
CA LEU A 124 -1.65 -7.36 -9.61
C LEU A 124 -0.54 -8.41 -9.45
N ILE A 125 0.54 -8.08 -8.74
CA ILE A 125 1.64 -9.02 -8.46
C ILE A 125 1.12 -10.21 -7.64
N VAL A 126 0.34 -9.97 -6.58
CA VAL A 126 -0.23 -11.06 -5.76
C VAL A 126 -1.17 -11.93 -6.59
N LEU A 127 -2.05 -11.32 -7.40
CA LEU A 127 -2.96 -12.04 -8.28
C LEU A 127 -2.21 -12.89 -9.31
N ALA A 128 -1.18 -12.34 -9.96
CA ALA A 128 -0.36 -13.05 -10.93
C ALA A 128 0.34 -14.27 -10.31
N ARG A 129 0.90 -14.13 -9.11
CA ARG A 129 1.53 -15.25 -8.38
C ARG A 129 0.52 -16.32 -7.97
N TRP A 130 -0.69 -15.92 -7.63
CA TRP A 130 -1.77 -16.85 -7.28
C TRP A 130 -2.27 -17.65 -8.48
N VAL A 131 -2.46 -17.00 -9.64
CA VAL A 131 -2.79 -17.66 -10.91
C VAL A 131 -1.67 -18.61 -11.35
N GLY A 132 -0.41 -18.20 -11.20
CA GLY A 132 0.75 -19.04 -11.50
C GLY A 132 0.81 -20.33 -10.66
N LYS A 133 0.55 -20.23 -9.34
CA LYS A 133 0.47 -21.42 -8.46
C LYS A 133 -0.65 -22.37 -8.86
N ARG A 134 -1.84 -21.85 -9.22
CA ARG A 134 -2.97 -22.68 -9.67
C ARG A 134 -2.68 -23.42 -10.97
N ARG A 135 -1.96 -22.80 -11.91
CA ARG A 135 -1.55 -23.43 -13.17
C ARG A 135 -0.49 -24.52 -12.98
N GLY A 136 0.35 -24.41 -11.96
CA GLY A 136 1.37 -25.43 -11.64
C GLY A 136 0.85 -26.66 -10.89
N GLN A 137 -0.33 -26.59 -10.28
CA GLN A 137 -0.98 -27.72 -9.57
C GLN A 137 -1.93 -28.56 -10.46
N GLY A 138 -2.16 -28.13 -11.70
CA GLY A 138 -2.97 -28.85 -12.70
C GLY A 138 -2.15 -29.59 -13.76
N ARG A 139 -0.84 -29.74 -13.55
CA ARG A 139 0.07 -30.57 -14.35
C ARG A 139 0.73 -31.58 -13.43
#